data_AF-A0A9P7JWL9-F1
#
_entry.id   AF-A0A9P7JWL9-F1
#
_cell.length_a   1.000
_cell.length_b   1.000
_cell.length_c   1.000
_cell.angle_alpha   90.00
_cell.angle_beta   90.00
_cell.angle_gamma   90.00
#
_symmetry.space_group_name_H-M   'P 1'
#
loop_
_entity.id
_entity.type
_entity.pdbx_description
1 polymer ?
#
loop_
_entity_poly.entity_id
_entity_poly.type
_entity_poly.pdbx_seq_one_letter_code
_entity_poly.pdbx_strand_id
1 'polypeptide(L)' 'YLILPILTLDGIIAYDIIEGSVMSERFMQFLQEHLPLTNLYPSPHSVLVLDNCHIHHSEEV' A
#
# COMPACT_ATOMS: atom_id res chain seq x y z
N TYR A 1 -0.33 13.19 -12.44
CA TYR A 1 -0.24 11.74 -12.15
C TYR A 1 0.53 11.55 -10.87
N LEU A 2 0.06 10.66 -10.01
CA LEU A 2 0.72 10.18 -8.80
C LEU A 2 1.06 8.70 -8.97
N ILE A 3 2.12 8.26 -8.31
CA ILE A 3 2.51 6.85 -8.26
C ILE A 3 2.26 6.37 -6.84
N LEU A 4 1.55 5.25 -6.70
CA LEU A 4 1.37 4.54 -5.44
C LEU A 4 2.14 3.21 -5.50
N PRO A 5 3.40 3.16 -5.03
CA PRO A 5 4.23 1.95 -5.10
C PRO A 5 4.18 1.13 -3.80
N ILE A 6 4.43 -0.17 -3.92
CA ILE A 6 4.86 -1.03 -2.80
C ILE A 6 6.35 -1.26 -2.95
N LEU A 7 7.09 -0.87 -1.92
CA LEU A 7 8.54 -0.95 -1.86
C LEU A 7 8.96 -2.07 -0.89
N THR A 8 9.94 -2.86 -1.31
CA THR A 8 10.68 -3.78 -0.45
C THR A 8 12.16 -3.42 -0.48
N LEU A 9 12.98 -4.13 0.30
CA LEU A 9 14.44 -3.98 0.24
C LEU A 9 15.02 -4.40 -1.12
N ASP A 10 14.30 -5.23 -1.89
CA ASP A 10 14.70 -5.73 -3.20
C ASP A 10 14.14 -4.89 -4.36
N GLY A 11 13.32 -3.87 -4.08
CA GLY A 11 12.80 -2.92 -5.07
C GLY A 11 11.28 -2.75 -5.05
N ILE A 12 10.73 -2.28 -6.18
CA ILE A 12 9.29 -2.09 -6.35
C ILE A 12 8.66 -3.42 -6.77
N ILE A 13 7.65 -3.88 -6.03
CA ILE A 13 6.94 -5.14 -6.32
C ILE A 13 5.53 -4.92 -6.89
N ALA A 14 4.97 -3.73 -6.72
CA ALA A 14 3.69 -3.32 -7.29
C ALA A 14 3.62 -1.80 -7.40
N TYR A 15 2.82 -1.29 -8.34
CA TYR A 15 2.55 0.14 -8.46
C TYR A 15 1.22 0.41 -9.16
N ASP A 16 0.63 1.57 -8.87
CA ASP A 16 -0.49 2.14 -9.61
C ASP A 16 -0.17 3.58 -10.04
N ILE A 17 -0.63 3.98 -11.22
CA ILE A 17 -0.46 5.34 -11.76
C ILE A 17 -1.83 6.00 -11.80
N ILE A 18 -2.02 6.97 -10.93
CA ILE A 18 -3.33 7.58 -10.69
C ILE A 18 -3.33 9.01 -11.24
N GLU A 19 -4.35 9.35 -12.02
CA GLU A 19 -4.60 10.74 -12.43
C GLU A 19 -5.32 11.48 -11.31
N GLY A 20 -4.83 12.67 -10.93
CA GLY A 20 -5.38 13.43 -9.80
C GLY A 20 -4.79 13.00 -8.45
N SER A 21 -5.65 12.88 -7.43
CA SER A 21 -5.29 12.57 -6.03
C SER A 21 -5.70 11.16 -5.62
N VAL A 22 -4.98 10.56 -4.67
CA VAL A 22 -5.35 9.26 -4.06
C VAL A 22 -6.34 9.52 -2.92
N MET A 23 -7.54 8.95 -3.04
CA MET A 23 -8.56 8.95 -1.98
C MET A 23 -8.45 7.67 -1.15
N SER A 24 -8.99 7.67 0.07
CA SER A 24 -8.95 6.51 0.98
C SER A 24 -9.47 5.24 0.32
N GLU A 25 -10.56 5.31 -0.45
CA GLU A 25 -11.15 4.14 -1.11
C GLU A 25 -10.20 3.54 -2.15
N ARG A 26 -9.51 4.37 -2.93
CA ARG A 26 -8.54 3.91 -3.92
C ARG A 26 -7.31 3.30 -3.26
N PHE A 27 -6.84 3.91 -2.16
CA PHE A 27 -5.75 3.36 -1.36
C PHE A 27 -6.12 1.99 -0.79
N MET A 28 -7.32 1.84 -0.23
CA MET A 28 -7.79 0.57 0.34
C MET A 28 -7.95 -0.53 -0.71
N GLN A 29 -8.48 -0.21 -1.89
CA GLN A 29 -8.53 -1.15 -3.01
C GLN A 29 -7.13 -1.63 -3.39
N PHE A 30 -6.20 -0.69 -3.57
CA PHE A 30 -4.82 -1.01 -3.90
C PHE A 30 -4.17 -1.90 -2.83
N LEU A 31 -4.39 -1.59 -1.56
CA LEU A 31 -3.87 -2.40 -0.45
C LEU A 31 -4.47 -3.81 -0.46
N GLN A 32 -5.79 -3.96 -0.59
CA GLN A 32 -6.47 -5.27 -0.62
C GLN A 32 -5.99 -6.16 -1.77
N GLU A 33 -5.76 -5.59 -2.95
CA GLU A 33 -5.25 -6.33 -4.11
C GLU A 33 -3.84 -6.88 -3.88
N HIS A 34 -3.02 -6.20 -3.06
CA HIS A 34 -1.60 -6.51 -2.91
C HIS A 34 -1.21 -7.02 -1.51
N LEU A 35 -2.13 -7.05 -0.54
CA LEU A 35 -1.94 -7.72 0.76
C LEU A 35 -1.45 -9.17 0.64
N PRO A 36 -1.87 -9.97 -0.37
CA PRO A 36 -1.32 -11.32 -0.57
C PRO A 36 0.19 -11.38 -0.86
N LEU A 37 0.85 -10.25 -1.12
CA LEU A 37 2.31 -10.16 -1.24
C LEU A 37 3.03 -10.13 0.11
N THR A 38 2.29 -10.03 1.22
CA THR A 38 2.83 -10.08 2.58
C THR A 38 2.87 -11.50 3.12
N ASN A 39 3.73 -11.75 4.10
CA ASN A 39 3.83 -13.04 4.79
C ASN A 39 3.47 -12.94 6.28
N LEU A 40 3.29 -14.08 6.94
CA LEU A 40 3.14 -14.13 8.39
C LEU A 40 4.41 -13.64 9.09
N TYR A 41 4.26 -12.76 10.08
CA TYR A 41 5.38 -12.29 10.90
C TYR A 41 6.02 -13.45 11.68
N PRO A 42 7.37 -13.57 11.72
CA PRO A 42 8.40 -12.61 11.28
C PRO A 42 9.04 -12.92 9.90
N SER A 43 8.30 -13.54 8.98
CA SER A 43 8.83 -13.87 7.65
C SER A 43 9.14 -12.61 6.82
N PRO A 44 9.93 -12.69 5.73
CA PRO A 44 10.16 -11.56 4.84
C PRO A 44 8.84 -10.92 4.35
N HIS A 45 8.82 -9.59 4.22
CA HIS A 45 7.62 -8.81 3.81
C HIS A 45 6.40 -8.98 4.73
N SER A 46 6.58 -9.29 6.02
CA SER A 46 5.48 -9.46 6.97
C SER A 46 5.03 -8.19 7.70
N VAL A 47 5.64 -7.04 7.42
CA VAL A 47 5.36 -5.77 8.09
C VAL A 47 5.11 -4.71 7.04
N LEU A 48 3.93 -4.10 7.10
CA LEU A 48 3.60 -2.93 6.30
C LEU A 48 4.04 -1.66 7.05
N VAL A 49 4.74 -0.77 6.37
CA VAL A 49 5.13 0.53 6.90
C VAL A 49 4.53 1.60 6.01
N LEU A 50 3.75 2.49 6.61
CA LEU A 50 3.08 3.61 5.96
C LEU A 50 3.46 4.91 6.65
N ASP A 51 3.36 6.04 5.94
CA ASP A 51 3.40 7.33 6.60
C ASP A 51 2.08 7.60 7.37
N ASN A 52 2.08 8.65 8.18
CA ASN A 52 0.92 9.02 8.98
C ASN A 52 -0.06 9.94 8.19
N CYS A 53 -0.32 9.62 6.91
CA CYS A 53 -1.25 10.40 6.10
C CYS A 53 -2.71 10.14 6.51
N HIS A 54 -3.54 11.20 6.52
CA HIS A 54 -4.95 11.11 6.93
C HIS A 54 -5.75 10.04 6.18
N ILE A 55 -5.45 9.80 4.90
CA ILE A 55 -6.18 8.80 4.10
C ILE A 55 -5.99 7.36 4.60
N HIS A 56 -4.95 7.10 5.41
CA HIS A 56 -4.68 5.80 6.04
C HIS A 56 -5.49 5.56 7.33
N HIS A 57 -6.23 6.56 7.82
CA HIS A 57 -7.01 6.49 9.08
C HIS A 57 -8.50 6.21 8.84
N SER A 58 -8.88 5.69 7.67
CA SER A 58 -10.28 5.29 7.43
C SER A 58 -10.67 4.14 8.38
N GLU A 59 -11.92 4.15 8.88
CA GLU A 59 -12.46 3.10 9.77
C GLU A 59 -12.44 1.68 9.17
N GLU A 60 -12.13 1.55 7.87
CA GLU A 60 -11.99 0.28 7.15
C GLU A 60 -10.59 -0.36 7.19
N VAL A 61 -9.64 0.22 7.95
CA VAL A 61 -8.28 -0.34 8.18
C VAL A 61 -8.21 -1.18 9.45
#